data_AF-K9QH66-F1
#
_entry.id   AF-K9QH66-F1
#
_cell.length_a   1.000
_cell.length_b   1.000
_cell.length_c   1.000
_cell.angle_alpha   90.00
_cell.angle_beta   90.00
_cell.angle_gamma   90.00
#
_symmetry.space_group_name_H-M   'P 1'
#
loop_
_entity.id
_entity.type
_entity.pdbx_description
1 polymer ?
#
loop_
_entity_poly.entity_id
_entity_poly.type
_entity_poly.pdbx_seq_one_letter_code
_entity_poly.pdbx_strand_id
1 'polypeptide(L)'
;MSNLNWFSFLKKESKKAIENYENGEVYWIMVDFSPEAIESQWLGFSGVAEEKIIAVEAHLGTKLPFSYREFLKVTNGWPEYPGFLGLRKIEEIDWFYVENQDWINIWMEPGGLPPISDEQYLRYAKGLEQEIRLEYLQTALQISDALDGEVILLNPQVTHNNEWEAWLFSDHIPGAKRYRSFWEMLTIRGIS
;
A
#
# COMPACT_ATOMS: atom_id res chain seq x y z
N MET A 1 -15.14 9.10 14.25
CA MET A 1 -13.81 8.45 14.20
C MET A 1 -14.06 6.98 13.92
N SER A 2 -13.68 6.52 12.74
CA SER A 2 -13.76 5.10 12.35
C SER A 2 -12.95 4.30 13.36
N ASN A 3 -13.54 3.29 14.00
CA ASN A 3 -12.80 2.40 14.91
C ASN A 3 -11.96 1.45 14.05
N LEU A 4 -10.76 1.88 13.66
CA LEU A 4 -9.81 1.08 12.88
C LEU A 4 -9.28 -0.04 13.78
N ASN A 5 -9.82 -1.24 13.65
CA ASN A 5 -9.32 -2.40 14.39
C ASN A 5 -8.34 -3.20 13.53
N TRP A 6 -7.16 -2.61 13.31
CA TRP A 6 -6.10 -3.21 12.50
C TRP A 6 -5.71 -4.60 12.96
N PHE A 7 -5.49 -4.79 14.28
CA PHE A 7 -5.11 -6.10 14.80
C PHE A 7 -6.14 -7.17 14.45
N SER A 8 -7.44 -6.90 14.67
CA SER A 8 -8.48 -7.89 14.38
C SER A 8 -8.64 -8.16 12.89
N PHE A 9 -8.51 -7.12 12.06
CA PHE A 9 -8.53 -7.25 10.61
C PHE A 9 -7.34 -8.11 10.11
N LEU A 10 -6.11 -7.71 10.44
CA LEU A 10 -4.89 -8.40 10.04
C LEU A 10 -4.83 -9.84 10.58
N LYS A 11 -5.36 -10.07 11.78
CA LYS A 11 -5.46 -11.41 12.37
C LYS A 11 -6.39 -12.32 11.56
N LYS A 12 -7.53 -11.79 11.13
CA LYS A 12 -8.49 -12.52 10.29
C LYS A 12 -7.87 -12.86 8.94
N GLU A 13 -7.18 -11.92 8.31
CA GLU A 13 -6.55 -12.10 7.01
C GLU A 13 -5.34 -13.05 7.09
N SER A 14 -4.57 -13.00 8.19
CA SER A 14 -3.50 -13.98 8.47
C SER A 14 -4.05 -15.42 8.52
N LYS A 15 -5.16 -15.64 9.24
CA LYS A 15 -5.77 -16.97 9.34
C LYS A 15 -6.20 -17.52 7.98
N LYS A 16 -6.86 -16.68 7.16
CA LYS A 16 -7.27 -17.07 5.81
C LYS A 16 -6.07 -17.43 4.93
N ALA A 17 -5.01 -16.61 4.94
CA ALA A 17 -3.81 -16.87 4.17
C ALA A 17 -3.14 -18.19 4.59
N ILE A 18 -3.07 -18.46 5.90
CA ILE A 18 -2.53 -19.72 6.44
C ILE A 18 -3.42 -20.92 6.08
N GLU A 19 -4.75 -20.80 6.18
CA GLU A 19 -5.69 -21.85 5.77
C GLU A 19 -5.55 -22.18 4.28
N ASN A 20 -5.46 -21.17 3.41
CA ASN A 20 -5.23 -21.34 1.97
C ASN A 20 -3.85 -21.98 1.68
N TYR A 21 -2.85 -21.68 2.52
CA TYR A 21 -1.52 -22.31 2.49
C TYR A 21 -1.58 -23.80 2.82
N GLU A 22 -2.17 -24.14 3.96
CA GLU A 22 -2.26 -25.53 4.44
C GLU A 22 -3.12 -26.41 3.52
N ASN A 23 -4.16 -25.85 2.88
CA ASN A 23 -5.03 -26.58 1.96
C ASN A 23 -4.43 -26.77 0.55
N GLY A 24 -3.27 -26.14 0.26
CA GLY A 24 -2.66 -26.19 -1.08
C GLY A 24 -3.52 -25.52 -2.16
N GLU A 25 -4.41 -24.60 -1.78
CA GLU A 25 -5.36 -23.94 -2.69
C GLU A 25 -4.71 -22.89 -3.59
N VAL A 26 -3.45 -22.55 -3.33
CA VAL A 26 -2.63 -21.68 -4.18
C VAL A 26 -1.28 -22.37 -4.43
N TYR A 27 -0.67 -22.12 -5.59
CA TYR A 27 0.67 -22.62 -5.90
C TYR A 27 1.72 -21.82 -5.10
N TRP A 28 1.85 -22.11 -3.80
CA TRP A 28 2.77 -21.47 -2.85
C TRP A 28 4.24 -21.93 -3.01
N ILE A 29 4.70 -22.19 -4.25
CA ILE A 29 6.03 -22.76 -4.50
C ILE A 29 7.17 -21.80 -4.02
N MET A 30 6.85 -20.55 -3.68
CA MET A 30 7.82 -19.51 -3.34
C MET A 30 7.67 -18.89 -1.94
N VAL A 31 6.70 -19.32 -1.11
CA VAL A 31 6.49 -18.74 0.23
C VAL A 31 6.26 -19.85 1.23
N ASP A 32 7.15 -19.97 2.22
CA ASP A 32 7.00 -20.84 3.38
C ASP A 32 6.78 -19.98 4.62
N PHE A 33 5.58 -20.02 5.19
CA PHE A 33 5.31 -19.29 6.43
C PHE A 33 6.05 -19.95 7.59
N SER A 34 6.66 -19.14 8.47
CA SER A 34 7.40 -19.70 9.59
C SER A 34 6.48 -20.53 10.51
N PRO A 35 6.97 -21.59 11.16
CA PRO A 35 6.18 -22.37 12.10
C PRO A 35 5.55 -21.52 13.20
N GLU A 36 6.25 -20.49 13.67
CA GLU A 36 5.76 -19.54 14.67
C GLU A 36 4.61 -18.69 14.13
N ALA A 37 4.65 -18.28 12.85
CA ALA A 37 3.58 -17.52 12.22
C ALA A 37 2.31 -18.37 12.06
N ILE A 38 2.48 -19.65 11.71
CA ILE A 38 1.39 -20.65 11.63
C ILE A 38 0.79 -20.90 13.01
N GLU A 39 1.61 -21.25 14.00
CA GLU A 39 1.18 -21.55 15.38
C GLU A 39 0.48 -20.34 16.01
N SER A 40 1.07 -19.16 15.88
CA SER A 40 0.49 -17.93 16.40
C SER A 40 -0.68 -17.45 15.58
N GLN A 41 -0.88 -17.92 14.34
CA GLN A 41 -1.83 -17.41 13.35
C GLN A 41 -1.65 -15.91 13.05
N TRP A 42 -0.40 -15.44 12.96
CA TRP A 42 -0.07 -14.03 12.76
C TRP A 42 1.09 -13.92 11.76
N LEU A 43 0.82 -13.29 10.60
CA LEU A 43 1.82 -13.07 9.56
C LEU A 43 2.59 -11.75 9.71
N GLY A 44 2.08 -10.82 10.51
CA GLY A 44 2.69 -9.51 10.70
C GLY A 44 3.96 -9.55 11.55
N PHE A 45 4.63 -8.41 11.61
CA PHE A 45 5.80 -8.18 12.45
C PHE A 45 5.41 -7.50 13.76
N SER A 46 6.39 -7.24 14.62
CA SER A 46 6.18 -6.36 15.78
C SER A 46 5.84 -4.94 15.32
N GLY A 47 4.93 -4.30 16.04
CA GLY A 47 4.57 -2.90 15.79
C GLY A 47 5.72 -1.92 16.02
N VAL A 48 5.59 -0.76 15.39
CA VAL A 48 6.55 0.34 15.45
C VAL A 48 6.24 1.25 16.65
N ALA A 49 7.27 1.58 17.41
CA ALA A 49 7.19 2.57 18.49
C ALA A 49 6.93 3.99 17.96
N GLU A 50 6.16 4.78 18.70
CA GLU A 50 5.71 6.12 18.30
C GLU A 50 6.89 7.05 17.95
N GLU A 51 7.99 6.95 18.69
CA GLU A 51 9.20 7.77 18.48
C GLU A 51 9.83 7.52 17.12
N LYS A 52 9.78 6.27 16.64
CA LYS A 52 10.32 5.89 15.34
C LYS A 52 9.44 6.38 14.20
N ILE A 53 8.12 6.33 14.39
CA ILE A 53 7.17 6.91 13.43
C ILE A 53 7.42 8.42 13.30
N ILE A 54 7.55 9.12 14.43
CA ILE A 54 7.83 10.57 14.43
C ILE A 54 9.15 10.89 13.72
N ALA A 55 10.19 10.07 13.93
CA ALA A 55 11.48 10.26 13.27
C ALA A 55 11.38 10.13 11.73
N VAL A 56 10.63 9.13 11.25
CA VAL A 56 10.39 8.95 9.80
C VAL A 56 9.52 10.08 9.24
N GLU A 57 8.48 10.50 9.94
CA GLU A 57 7.68 11.67 9.53
C GLU A 57 8.50 12.95 9.45
N ALA A 58 9.44 13.15 10.38
CA ALA A 58 10.37 14.28 10.34
C ALA A 58 11.31 14.20 9.14
N HIS A 59 11.78 13.00 8.78
CA HIS A 59 12.60 12.77 7.59
C HIS A 59 11.83 13.05 6.30
N LEU A 60 10.60 12.55 6.20
CA LEU A 60 9.70 12.80 5.06
C LEU A 60 9.20 14.25 5.00
N GLY A 61 9.28 15.00 6.10
CA GLY A 61 8.79 16.38 6.19
C GLY A 61 7.26 16.49 6.25
N THR A 62 6.56 15.39 6.57
CA THR A 62 5.09 15.34 6.65
C THR A 62 4.62 14.24 7.58
N LYS A 63 3.38 14.35 8.07
CA LYS A 63 2.75 13.29 8.88
C LYS A 63 2.17 12.22 7.98
N LEU A 64 2.38 10.95 8.34
CA LEU A 64 1.78 9.81 7.67
C LEU A 64 0.25 9.83 7.85
N PRO A 65 -0.50 9.29 6.87
CA PRO A 65 -1.96 9.25 6.97
C PRO A 65 -2.39 8.37 8.15
N PHE A 66 -3.49 8.76 8.79
CA PHE A 66 -3.90 8.21 10.08
C PHE A 66 -3.98 6.68 10.06
N SER A 67 -4.63 6.09 9.05
CA SER A 67 -4.78 4.64 8.96
C SER A 67 -3.45 3.90 8.79
N TYR A 68 -2.50 4.45 8.02
CA TYR A 68 -1.17 3.84 7.87
C TYR A 68 -0.34 3.97 9.15
N ARG A 69 -0.46 5.08 9.88
CA ARG A 69 0.16 5.24 11.21
C ARG A 69 -0.34 4.17 12.18
N GLU A 70 -1.65 3.97 12.25
CA GLU A 70 -2.25 2.97 13.14
C GLU A 70 -1.91 1.53 12.70
N PHE A 71 -1.71 1.29 11.40
CA PHE A 71 -1.20 0.02 10.89
C PHE A 71 0.22 -0.25 11.39
N LEU A 72 1.11 0.74 11.27
CA LEU A 72 2.51 0.62 11.70
C LEU A 72 2.64 0.34 13.20
N LYS A 73 1.76 0.90 14.03
CA LYS A 73 1.70 0.58 15.47
C LYS A 73 1.37 -0.88 15.77
N VAL A 74 0.72 -1.58 14.84
CA VAL A 74 0.36 -3.00 14.96
C VAL A 74 1.43 -3.89 14.33
N THR A 75 2.00 -3.50 13.19
CA THR A 75 3.01 -4.27 12.45
C THR A 75 3.93 -3.38 11.64
N ASN A 76 5.25 -3.62 11.70
CA ASN A 76 6.22 -2.90 10.89
C ASN A 76 6.37 -3.54 9.49
N GLY A 77 5.48 -3.17 8.57
CA GLY A 77 5.37 -3.80 7.25
C GLY A 77 4.48 -5.05 7.26
N TRP A 78 4.50 -5.79 6.15
CA TRP A 78 3.70 -7.02 5.96
C TRP A 78 4.39 -7.92 4.93
N PRO A 79 4.45 -9.25 5.15
CA PRO A 79 5.12 -10.14 4.21
C PRO A 79 4.42 -10.15 2.85
N GLU A 80 5.23 -10.35 1.80
CA GLU A 80 4.74 -10.70 0.47
C GLU A 80 4.24 -12.15 0.48
N TYR A 81 3.14 -12.39 -0.24
CA TYR A 81 2.70 -13.74 -0.59
C TYR A 81 1.74 -13.67 -1.79
N PRO A 82 1.54 -14.78 -2.53
CA PRO A 82 0.66 -14.83 -3.69
C PRO A 82 -0.63 -14.01 -3.56
N GLY A 83 -0.79 -13.02 -4.44
CA GLY A 83 -1.92 -12.10 -4.44
C GLY A 83 -1.75 -10.84 -3.59
N PHE A 84 -0.62 -10.63 -2.90
CA PHE A 84 -0.35 -9.44 -2.10
C PHE A 84 1.13 -9.01 -2.14
N LEU A 85 1.35 -7.73 -2.42
CA LEU A 85 2.69 -7.12 -2.43
C LEU A 85 3.21 -6.94 -1.00
N GLY A 86 4.47 -7.31 -0.75
CA GLY A 86 5.11 -7.08 0.54
C GLY A 86 5.11 -5.60 0.90
N LEU A 87 4.60 -5.26 2.09
CA LEU A 87 4.68 -3.90 2.61
C LEU A 87 6.02 -3.70 3.32
N ARG A 88 6.74 -2.67 2.91
CA ARG A 88 8.06 -2.31 3.45
C ARG A 88 7.99 -1.96 4.92
N LYS A 89 9.11 -2.16 5.61
CA LYS A 89 9.26 -1.63 6.96
C LYS A 89 9.36 -0.11 6.90
N ILE A 90 9.01 0.55 7.99
CA ILE A 90 9.03 2.02 8.07
C ILE A 90 10.44 2.61 7.86
N GLU A 91 11.51 1.82 8.01
CA GLU A 91 12.88 2.29 7.77
C GLU A 91 13.26 2.28 6.28
N GLU A 92 12.46 1.62 5.46
CA GLU A 92 12.69 1.38 4.03
C GLU A 92 11.71 2.17 3.15
N ILE A 93 10.77 2.91 3.76
CA ILE A 93 9.84 3.78 3.02
C ILE A 93 10.52 5.10 2.71
N ASP A 94 10.35 5.55 1.47
CA ASP A 94 10.75 6.87 1.01
C ASP A 94 9.84 7.27 -0.17
N TRP A 95 10.01 8.49 -0.65
CA TRP A 95 9.32 8.98 -1.83
C TRP A 95 9.65 8.11 -3.05
N PHE A 96 8.63 7.78 -3.85
CA PHE A 96 8.73 6.85 -4.98
C PHE A 96 9.86 7.22 -5.96
N TYR A 97 10.06 8.52 -6.20
CA TYR A 97 11.08 9.02 -7.12
C TYR A 97 12.52 8.67 -6.70
N VAL A 98 12.78 8.41 -5.41
CA VAL A 98 14.13 8.14 -4.89
C VAL A 98 14.72 6.88 -5.52
N GLU A 99 13.91 5.85 -5.72
CA GLU A 99 14.32 4.57 -6.32
C GLU A 99 13.80 4.39 -7.76
N ASN A 100 12.77 5.13 -8.17
CA ASN A 100 12.01 4.85 -9.40
C ASN A 100 11.90 6.04 -10.36
N GLN A 101 12.88 6.95 -10.36
CA GLN A 101 12.83 8.12 -11.25
C GLN A 101 12.72 7.75 -12.74
N ASP A 102 13.41 6.69 -13.18
CA ASP A 102 13.32 6.21 -14.56
C ASP A 102 11.92 5.69 -14.89
N TRP A 103 11.27 5.02 -13.94
CA TRP A 103 9.89 4.57 -14.09
C TRP A 103 8.95 5.76 -14.28
N ILE A 104 9.10 6.81 -13.45
CA ILE A 104 8.33 8.06 -13.60
C ILE A 104 8.59 8.69 -14.98
N ASN A 105 9.84 8.71 -15.44
CA ASN A 105 10.19 9.32 -16.72
C ASN A 105 9.50 8.63 -17.89
N ILE A 106 9.43 7.29 -17.90
CA ILE A 106 8.73 6.49 -18.92
C ILE A 106 7.25 6.89 -19.00
N TRP A 107 6.59 7.00 -17.84
CA TRP A 107 5.19 7.42 -17.77
C TRP A 107 4.97 8.87 -18.20
N MET A 108 5.96 9.73 -17.99
CA MET A 108 5.92 11.16 -18.30
C MET A 108 6.36 11.48 -19.76
N GLU A 109 6.72 10.49 -20.58
CA GLU A 109 7.19 10.73 -21.95
C GLU A 109 6.15 11.49 -22.83
N PRO A 110 6.60 12.32 -23.80
CA PRO A 110 5.72 13.22 -24.54
C PRO A 110 4.67 12.50 -25.40
N GLY A 111 3.46 12.39 -24.86
CA GLY A 111 2.22 11.97 -25.51
C GLY A 111 1.00 12.22 -24.62
N GLY A 112 1.18 13.13 -23.66
CA GLY A 112 0.47 13.18 -22.37
C GLY A 112 -1.05 13.13 -22.45
N LEU A 113 -1.63 12.45 -21.46
CA LEU A 113 -3.05 12.54 -21.18
C LEU A 113 -3.43 14.00 -20.91
N PRO A 114 -4.62 14.45 -21.35
CA PRO A 114 -5.07 15.80 -21.07
C PRO A 114 -5.12 16.04 -19.55
N PRO A 115 -4.90 17.29 -19.09
CA PRO A 115 -5.00 17.60 -17.67
C PRO A 115 -6.40 17.25 -17.16
N ILE A 116 -6.44 16.47 -16.08
CA ILE A 116 -7.66 15.99 -15.47
C ILE A 116 -8.13 17.04 -14.45
N SER A 117 -9.38 17.50 -14.55
CA SER A 117 -9.96 18.44 -13.56
C SER A 117 -10.16 17.77 -12.20
N ASP A 118 -10.27 18.55 -11.11
CA ASP A 118 -10.53 17.98 -9.78
C ASP A 118 -11.86 17.19 -9.75
N GLU A 119 -12.88 17.66 -10.47
CA GLU A 119 -14.17 17.00 -10.53
C GLU A 119 -14.09 15.63 -11.22
N GLN A 120 -13.27 15.50 -12.26
CA GLN A 120 -13.00 14.22 -12.91
C GLN A 120 -12.14 13.33 -12.02
N TYR A 121 -11.07 13.89 -11.45
CA TYR A 121 -10.10 13.17 -10.64
C TYR A 121 -10.73 12.56 -9.38
N LEU A 122 -11.58 13.30 -8.67
CA LEU A 122 -12.18 12.87 -7.40
C LEU A 122 -13.31 11.83 -7.57
N ARG A 123 -13.57 11.36 -8.79
CA ARG A 123 -14.50 10.26 -9.06
C ARG A 123 -13.81 8.91 -8.88
N TYR A 124 -14.01 8.30 -7.71
CA TYR A 124 -13.61 6.91 -7.43
C TYR A 124 -14.63 5.96 -8.07
N ALA A 125 -14.37 5.52 -9.30
CA ALA A 125 -15.19 4.53 -9.99
C ALA A 125 -14.86 3.11 -9.50
N LYS A 126 -15.82 2.17 -9.61
CA LYS A 126 -15.61 0.74 -9.31
C LYS A 126 -14.87 -0.03 -10.44
N GLY A 127 -14.33 0.68 -11.43
CA GLY A 127 -13.62 0.11 -12.58
C GLY A 127 -12.13 -0.10 -12.32
N LEU A 128 -11.46 -0.84 -13.21
CA LEU A 128 -10.03 -1.10 -13.15
C LEU A 128 -9.18 0.13 -13.54
N GLU A 129 -9.74 1.03 -14.35
CA GLU A 129 -9.06 2.20 -14.88
C GLU A 129 -9.60 3.44 -14.15
N GLN A 130 -8.78 4.01 -13.26
CA GLN A 130 -9.05 5.32 -12.68
C GLN A 130 -7.98 6.28 -13.15
N GLU A 131 -8.40 7.41 -13.70
CA GLU A 131 -7.49 8.46 -14.17
C GLU A 131 -6.59 8.92 -13.01
N ILE A 132 -5.28 9.03 -13.27
CA ILE A 132 -4.29 9.58 -12.34
C ILE A 132 -3.63 10.81 -12.95
N ARG A 133 -3.18 11.71 -12.08
CA ARG A 133 -2.29 12.81 -12.41
C ARG A 133 -0.87 12.31 -12.26
N LEU A 134 -0.18 12.07 -13.38
CA LEU A 134 1.15 11.45 -13.39
C LEU A 134 2.18 12.28 -12.63
N GLU A 135 2.00 13.60 -12.57
CA GLU A 135 2.82 14.50 -11.77
C GLU A 135 2.81 14.16 -10.28
N TYR A 136 1.81 13.45 -9.77
CA TYR A 136 1.74 13.05 -8.37
C TYR A 136 2.70 11.91 -8.03
N LEU A 137 3.17 11.13 -9.01
CA LEU A 137 4.20 10.10 -8.80
C LEU A 137 5.48 10.67 -8.19
N GLN A 138 5.81 11.93 -8.51
CA GLN A 138 6.97 12.63 -7.94
C GLN A 138 6.86 12.95 -6.45
N THR A 139 5.66 12.81 -5.87
CA THR A 139 5.41 13.12 -4.45
C THR A 139 4.73 11.98 -3.72
N ALA A 140 4.52 10.84 -4.38
CA ALA A 140 3.88 9.68 -3.77
C ALA A 140 4.90 8.93 -2.90
N LEU A 141 4.46 8.48 -1.73
CA LEU A 141 5.27 7.68 -0.80
C LEU A 141 5.16 6.21 -1.17
N GLN A 142 6.27 5.52 -1.39
CA GLN A 142 6.27 4.08 -1.65
C GLN A 142 6.24 3.30 -0.34
N ILE A 143 5.27 2.40 -0.20
CA ILE A 143 5.09 1.60 1.03
C ILE A 143 5.14 0.08 0.79
N SER A 144 5.30 -0.37 -0.46
CA SER A 144 5.53 -1.77 -0.80
C SER A 144 6.81 -1.93 -1.60
N ASP A 145 7.27 -3.17 -1.71
CA ASP A 145 8.19 -3.52 -2.78
C ASP A 145 7.49 -3.42 -4.14
N ALA A 146 8.30 -3.20 -5.18
CA ALA A 146 7.84 -3.22 -6.55
C ALA A 146 8.01 -4.63 -7.09
N LEU A 147 6.92 -5.27 -7.50
CA LEU A 147 6.93 -6.62 -8.03
C LEU A 147 6.06 -6.70 -9.28
N ASP A 148 6.62 -7.28 -10.34
CA ASP A 148 5.94 -7.46 -11.64
C ASP A 148 5.26 -6.17 -12.14
N GLY A 149 5.95 -5.03 -12.01
CA GLY A 149 5.43 -3.73 -12.43
C GLY A 149 4.28 -3.18 -11.58
N GLU A 150 3.99 -3.76 -10.41
CA GLU A 150 3.03 -3.24 -9.43
C GLU A 150 3.73 -2.64 -8.20
N VAL A 151 3.16 -1.56 -7.65
CA VAL A 151 3.64 -0.92 -6.42
C VAL A 151 2.48 -0.24 -5.69
N ILE A 152 2.54 -0.25 -4.35
CA ILE A 152 1.60 0.45 -3.49
C ILE A 152 2.18 1.80 -3.07
N LEU A 153 1.46 2.87 -3.42
CA LEU A 153 1.84 4.24 -3.14
C LEU A 153 0.79 4.95 -2.27
N LEU A 154 1.22 5.90 -1.45
CA LEU A 154 0.35 6.83 -0.74
C LEU A 154 0.56 8.24 -1.30
N ASN A 155 -0.49 8.85 -1.83
CA ASN A 155 -0.45 10.14 -2.50
C ASN A 155 -0.86 11.29 -1.54
N PRO A 156 0.08 12.14 -1.09
CA PRO A 156 -0.22 13.24 -0.17
C PRO A 156 -0.95 14.41 -0.84
N GLN A 157 -1.02 14.48 -2.18
CA GLN A 157 -1.67 15.59 -2.90
C GLN A 157 -3.20 15.55 -2.79
N VAL A 158 -3.76 14.39 -2.42
CA VAL A 158 -5.20 14.17 -2.34
C VAL A 158 -5.51 13.58 -0.98
N THR A 159 -6.22 14.35 -0.16
CA THR A 159 -6.51 13.98 1.22
C THR A 159 -8.00 13.84 1.50
N HIS A 160 -8.37 12.83 2.28
CA HIS A 160 -9.74 12.58 2.76
C HIS A 160 -9.74 12.44 4.28
N ASN A 161 -10.12 13.49 5.02
CA ASN A 161 -10.18 13.45 6.50
C ASN A 161 -8.88 12.96 7.18
N ASN A 162 -7.73 13.55 6.84
CA ASN A 162 -6.38 13.16 7.30
C ASN A 162 -5.88 11.81 6.77
N GLU A 163 -6.59 11.18 5.83
CA GLU A 163 -6.08 10.08 5.04
C GLU A 163 -5.51 10.60 3.73
N TRP A 164 -4.50 9.94 3.23
CA TRP A 164 -4.00 10.13 1.87
C TRP A 164 -4.68 9.12 0.96
N GLU A 165 -4.86 9.50 -0.30
CA GLU A 165 -5.27 8.56 -1.32
C GLU A 165 -4.23 7.43 -1.46
N ALA A 166 -4.68 6.19 -1.49
CA ALA A 166 -3.83 5.01 -1.67
C ALA A 166 -3.96 4.49 -3.10
N TRP A 167 -2.83 4.17 -3.72
CA TRP A 167 -2.74 3.70 -5.10
C TRP A 167 -2.17 2.28 -5.12
N LEU A 168 -2.83 1.38 -5.84
CA LEU A 168 -2.16 0.26 -6.48
C LEU A 168 -1.83 0.70 -7.90
N PHE A 169 -0.59 1.15 -8.08
CA PHE A 169 -0.05 1.59 -9.37
C PHE A 169 0.54 0.39 -10.09
N SER A 170 0.29 0.28 -11.39
CA SER A 170 0.74 -0.87 -12.17
C SER A 170 0.98 -0.51 -13.63
N ASP A 171 2.04 -1.07 -14.21
CA ASP A 171 2.32 -0.99 -15.65
C ASP A 171 1.34 -1.80 -16.52
N HIS A 172 0.53 -2.67 -15.90
CA HIS A 172 -0.47 -3.49 -16.59
C HIS A 172 -1.79 -2.74 -16.84
N ILE A 173 -1.98 -1.58 -16.23
CA ILE A 173 -3.18 -0.75 -16.40
C ILE A 173 -2.77 0.70 -16.68
N PRO A 174 -3.57 1.47 -17.44
CA PRO A 174 -3.33 2.90 -17.59
C PRO A 174 -3.64 3.64 -16.28
N GLY A 175 -2.67 3.68 -15.37
CA GLY A 175 -2.72 4.47 -14.15
C GLY A 175 -2.71 3.63 -12.87
N ALA A 176 -3.65 3.91 -11.97
CA ALA A 176 -3.73 3.23 -10.68
C ALA A 176 -5.17 2.88 -10.32
N LYS A 177 -5.35 1.79 -9.56
CA LYS A 177 -6.55 1.66 -8.72
C LYS A 177 -6.37 2.55 -7.50
N ARG A 178 -7.30 3.49 -7.31
CA ARG A 178 -7.24 4.49 -6.24
C ARG A 178 -8.30 4.22 -5.18
N TYR A 179 -7.92 4.50 -3.93
CA TYR A 179 -8.75 4.36 -2.74
C TYR A 179 -8.59 5.62 -1.89
N ARG A 180 -9.62 6.03 -1.13
CA ARG A 180 -9.58 7.28 -0.35
C ARG A 180 -8.66 7.19 0.87
N SER A 181 -8.23 5.98 1.23
CA SER A 181 -7.33 5.73 2.35
C SER A 181 -6.62 4.38 2.20
N PHE A 182 -5.51 4.21 2.93
CA PHE A 182 -4.83 2.93 3.06
C PHE A 182 -5.74 1.85 3.68
N TRP A 183 -6.54 2.22 4.69
CA TRP A 183 -7.55 1.32 5.26
C TRP A 183 -8.59 0.84 4.23
N GLU A 184 -9.15 1.76 3.43
CA GLU A 184 -10.13 1.41 2.39
C GLU A 184 -9.50 0.46 1.36
N MET A 185 -8.25 0.73 0.93
CA MET A 185 -7.53 -0.16 0.02
C MET A 185 -7.43 -1.58 0.58
N LEU A 186 -6.93 -1.76 1.80
CA LEU A 186 -6.75 -3.10 2.36
C LEU A 186 -8.08 -3.81 2.63
N THR A 187 -9.12 -3.09 3.07
CA THR A 187 -10.42 -3.69 3.36
C THR A 187 -11.26 -4.03 2.11
N ILE A 188 -11.09 -3.29 1.01
CA ILE A 188 -11.76 -3.60 -0.27
C ILE A 188 -10.99 -4.65 -1.07
N ARG A 189 -9.67 -4.49 -1.18
CA ARG A 189 -8.81 -5.40 -1.96
C ARG A 189 -8.70 -6.77 -1.28
N GLY A 190 -8.67 -6.79 0.05
CA GLY A 190 -8.22 -7.94 0.81
C GLY A 190 -6.69 -8.02 0.81
N ILE A 191 -6.18 -8.69 1.84
CA ILE A 191 -4.75 -8.99 1.98
C ILE A 191 -4.51 -10.47 1.71
N SER A 192 -5.50 -11.35 1.89
CA SER A 192 -5.42 -12.81 1.72
C SER A 192 -6.29 -13.34 0.59
#